data_AF-A0A223AZH6-F1
#
_entry.id   AF-A0A223AZH6-F1
#
_cell.length_a   1.000
_cell.length_b   1.000
_cell.length_c   1.000
_cell.angle_alpha   90.00
_cell.angle_beta   90.00
_cell.angle_gamma   90.00
#
_symmetry.space_group_name_H-M   'P 1'
#
loop_
_entity.id
_entity.type
_entity.pdbx_description
1 polymer ?
#
loop_
_entity_poly.entity_id
_entity_poly.type
_entity_poly.pdbx_seq_one_letter_code
_entity_poly.pdbx_strand_id
1 'polypeptide(L)'
;MKVKELKISSIPEDRKFSKIYAHVLLLWPFGPIILGGIAFFFIGEEIRTRFIEMFMKEKEILLFIIIVWFIATLNMVRELFNHLIVEEICYVGNKTFYYQKFRRAFGMRKLMKNLEIPLLEIQEIKEGKKPFFLYFLLCPVSHRNSVEIITKDGKKYKIMNSVVFGNRNSLNPTSSETNMRTKEIFNKVQEMILKTKNTSNI
;
A
#
# COMPACT_ATOMS: atom_id res chain seq x y z
N MET A 1 2.32 -31.29 -8.45
CA MET A 1 3.00 -30.26 -9.28
C MET A 1 3.15 -29.00 -8.42
N LYS A 2 4.37 -28.44 -8.26
CA LYS A 2 4.55 -27.22 -7.44
C LYS A 2 3.72 -26.10 -8.06
N VAL A 3 2.69 -25.67 -7.35
CA VAL A 3 1.87 -24.52 -7.72
C VAL A 3 2.80 -23.31 -7.82
N LYS A 4 2.89 -22.69 -8.99
CA LYS A 4 3.65 -21.43 -9.14
C LYS A 4 2.92 -20.37 -8.32
N GLU A 5 3.54 -19.94 -7.23
CA GLU A 5 3.07 -18.85 -6.38
C GLU A 5 3.75 -17.55 -6.81
N LEU A 6 2.96 -16.52 -7.08
CA LEU A 6 3.43 -15.17 -7.31
C LEU A 6 3.17 -14.33 -6.07
N LYS A 7 4.25 -13.99 -5.38
CA LYS A 7 4.24 -13.08 -4.25
C LYS A 7 4.62 -11.67 -4.67
N ILE A 8 3.79 -10.71 -4.31
CA ILE A 8 3.92 -9.30 -4.65
C ILE A 8 3.96 -8.52 -3.33
N SER A 9 5.04 -7.80 -3.08
CA SER A 9 5.22 -6.98 -1.87
C SER A 9 5.94 -5.69 -2.22
N SER A 10 5.56 -4.61 -1.54
CA SER A 10 6.27 -3.33 -1.67
C SER A 10 7.65 -3.39 -1.01
N ILE A 11 7.76 -4.17 0.07
CA ILE A 11 9.00 -4.36 0.81
C ILE A 11 9.66 -5.66 0.33
N PRO A 12 10.87 -5.60 -0.27
CA PRO A 12 11.61 -6.79 -0.64
C PRO A 12 11.91 -7.68 0.58
N GLU A 13 11.82 -9.00 0.43
CA GLU A 13 11.97 -9.94 1.55
C GLU A 13 13.38 -10.00 2.11
N ASP A 14 14.38 -9.77 1.27
CA ASP A 14 15.81 -9.75 1.56
C ASP A 14 16.24 -8.50 2.33
N ARG A 15 15.48 -7.40 2.25
CA ARG A 15 15.86 -6.11 2.83
C ARG A 15 15.35 -5.93 4.27
N LYS A 16 16.17 -6.36 5.25
CA LYS A 16 15.92 -6.10 6.69
C LYS A 16 15.70 -4.61 6.98
N PHE A 17 16.51 -3.73 6.40
CA PHE A 17 16.39 -2.28 6.58
C PHE A 17 15.02 -1.74 6.11
N SER A 18 14.59 -2.12 4.92
CA SER A 18 13.29 -1.71 4.35
C SER A 18 12.11 -2.16 5.23
N LYS A 19 12.21 -3.35 5.85
CA LYS A 19 11.22 -3.82 6.81
C LYS A 19 11.18 -2.92 8.04
N ILE A 20 12.31 -2.64 8.67
CA ILE A 20 12.37 -1.78 9.88
C ILE A 20 11.88 -0.37 9.55
N TYR A 21 12.39 0.22 8.47
CA TYR A 21 12.07 1.58 8.09
C TYR A 21 10.59 1.77 7.76
N ALA A 22 9.92 0.80 7.14
CA ALA A 22 8.48 0.85 6.89
C ALA A 22 7.65 0.97 8.19
N HIS A 23 8.15 0.43 9.31
CA HIS A 23 7.50 0.54 10.62
C HIS A 23 7.85 1.85 11.32
N VAL A 24 9.09 2.34 11.15
CA VAL A 24 9.48 3.68 11.62
C VAL A 24 8.62 4.77 10.98
N LEU A 25 8.25 4.62 9.70
CA LEU A 25 7.35 5.54 9.03
C LEU A 25 5.96 5.65 9.67
N LEU A 26 5.46 4.60 10.34
CA LEU A 26 4.20 4.70 11.11
C LEU A 26 4.32 5.65 12.31
N LEU A 27 5.53 5.80 12.84
CA LEU A 27 5.83 6.62 14.01
C LEU A 27 6.26 8.04 13.63
N TRP A 28 6.64 8.25 12.36
CA TRP A 28 7.16 9.52 11.87
C TRP A 28 6.26 10.75 12.14
N PRO A 29 4.92 10.67 12.00
CA PRO A 29 4.03 11.81 12.31
C PRO A 29 4.11 12.30 13.75
N PHE A 30 4.54 11.45 14.68
CA PHE A 30 4.65 11.76 16.10
C PHE A 30 6.04 12.28 16.49
N GLY A 31 7.04 12.13 15.60
CA GLY A 31 8.41 12.60 15.84
C GLY A 31 8.49 14.06 16.27
N PRO A 32 7.85 15.01 15.56
CA PRO A 32 7.83 16.41 15.95
C PRO A 32 7.23 16.69 17.32
N ILE A 33 6.19 15.94 17.72
CA ILE A 33 5.54 16.08 19.04
C ILE A 33 6.49 15.62 20.14
N ILE A 34 7.14 14.46 19.95
CA ILE A 34 8.09 13.91 20.92
C ILE A 34 9.28 14.86 21.09
N LEU A 35 9.88 15.31 19.99
CA LEU A 35 11.00 16.25 20.02
C LEU A 35 10.59 17.60 20.63
N GLY A 36 9.41 18.10 20.30
CA GLY A 36 8.84 19.32 20.88
C GLY A 36 8.63 19.19 22.38
N GLY A 37 8.10 18.06 22.86
CA GLY A 37 7.92 17.79 24.29
C GLY A 37 9.24 17.71 25.04
N ILE A 38 10.26 17.07 24.46
CA ILE A 38 11.62 17.04 25.02
C ILE A 38 12.20 18.45 25.10
N ALA A 39 12.14 19.21 24.01
CA ALA A 39 12.62 20.60 23.99
C ALA A 39 11.91 21.45 25.05
N PHE A 40 10.58 21.32 25.15
CA PHE A 40 9.76 22.02 26.14
C PHE A 40 10.11 21.66 27.59
N PHE A 41 10.58 20.43 27.84
CA PHE A 41 11.06 20.02 29.16
C PHE A 41 12.40 20.69 29.54
N PHE A 42 13.29 20.90 28.57
CA PHE A 42 14.62 21.45 28.80
C PHE A 42 14.71 22.99 28.69
N ILE A 43 13.70 23.68 28.16
CA ILE A 43 13.69 25.16 28.18
C ILE A 43 13.52 25.69 29.60
N GLY A 44 14.14 26.84 29.87
CA GLY A 44 14.04 27.51 31.16
C GLY A 44 12.59 27.86 31.54
N GLU A 45 12.30 27.87 32.84
CA GLU A 45 10.95 28.02 33.38
C GLU A 45 10.25 29.30 32.92
N GLU A 46 10.97 30.42 32.81
CA GLU A 46 10.43 31.69 32.32
C GLU A 46 9.92 31.58 30.87
N ILE A 47 10.71 30.95 29.99
CA ILE A 47 10.35 30.75 28.58
C ILE A 47 9.17 29.79 28.49
N ARG A 48 9.18 28.72 29.29
CA ARG A 48 8.11 27.72 29.36
C ARG A 48 6.77 28.35 29.74
N THR A 49 6.74 29.20 30.77
CA THR A 49 5.52 29.89 31.20
C THR A 49 4.98 30.83 30.14
N ARG A 50 5.84 31.64 29.49
CA ARG A 50 5.43 32.50 28.36
C ARG A 50 4.86 31.70 27.20
N PHE A 51 5.45 30.53 26.91
CA PHE A 51 4.98 29.64 25.86
C PHE A 51 3.60 29.05 26.17
N ILE A 52 3.35 28.67 27.45
CA ILE A 52 2.04 28.22 27.93
C ILE A 52 1.00 29.34 27.81
N GLU A 53 1.33 30.56 28.25
CA GLU A 53 0.41 31.70 28.15
C GLU A 53 0.02 32.02 26.70
N MET A 54 0.99 32.01 25.78
CA MET A 54 0.72 32.12 24.34
C MET A 54 -0.20 31.01 23.84
N PHE A 55 0.07 29.75 24.23
CA PHE A 55 -0.75 28.60 23.85
C PHE A 55 -2.20 28.71 24.35
N MET A 56 -2.38 29.16 25.59
CA MET A 56 -3.70 29.31 26.22
C MET A 56 -4.49 30.46 25.59
N LYS A 57 -3.79 31.52 25.16
CA LYS A 57 -4.40 32.67 24.47
C LYS A 57 -4.92 32.29 23.09
N GLU A 58 -4.15 31.54 22.31
CA GLU A 58 -4.47 31.18 20.92
C GLU A 58 -5.06 29.75 20.78
N LYS A 59 -5.86 29.33 21.77
CA LYS A 59 -6.39 27.96 21.88
C LYS A 59 -7.17 27.48 20.65
N GLU A 60 -7.84 28.38 19.93
CA GLU A 60 -8.63 28.05 18.73
C GLU A 60 -7.73 27.69 17.54
N ILE A 61 -6.66 28.46 17.33
CA ILE A 61 -5.66 28.19 16.29
C ILE A 61 -4.94 26.88 16.60
N LEU A 62 -4.60 26.63 17.87
CA LEU A 62 -4.00 25.38 18.29
C LEU A 62 -4.91 24.19 18.01
N LEU A 63 -6.19 24.28 18.36
CA LEU A 63 -7.17 23.23 18.09
C LEU A 63 -7.26 22.93 16.59
N PHE A 64 -7.29 23.98 15.75
CA PHE A 64 -7.27 23.84 14.30
C PHE A 64 -6.01 23.10 13.81
N ILE A 65 -4.83 23.47 14.30
CA ILE A 65 -3.56 22.80 13.95
C ILE A 65 -3.59 21.32 14.35
N ILE A 66 -4.08 20.98 15.54
CA ILE A 66 -4.21 19.59 16.01
C ILE A 66 -5.13 18.79 15.09
N ILE A 67 -6.27 19.35 14.69
CA ILE A 67 -7.22 18.70 13.78
C ILE A 67 -6.57 18.46 12.42
N VAL A 68 -5.91 19.47 11.85
CA VAL A 68 -5.22 19.34 10.56
C VAL A 68 -4.11 18.28 10.62
N TRP A 69 -3.30 18.30 11.69
CA TRP A 69 -2.26 17.30 11.92
C TRP A 69 -2.84 15.89 12.07
N PHE A 70 -3.96 15.74 12.78
CA PHE A 70 -4.61 14.45 12.96
C PHE A 70 -5.14 13.88 11.64
N ILE A 71 -5.81 14.70 10.83
CA ILE A 71 -6.29 14.31 9.49
C ILE A 71 -5.12 13.91 8.60
N ALA A 72 -4.04 14.70 8.56
CA ALA A 72 -2.85 14.39 7.79
C ALA A 72 -2.20 13.07 8.24
N THR A 73 -2.13 12.84 9.55
CA THR A 73 -1.59 11.60 10.14
C THR A 73 -2.44 10.39 9.75
N LEU A 74 -3.76 10.49 9.86
CA LEU A 74 -4.67 9.40 9.44
C LEU A 74 -4.52 9.06 7.96
N ASN A 75 -4.38 10.07 7.10
CA ASN A 75 -4.16 9.86 5.67
C ASN A 75 -2.81 9.17 5.39
N MET A 76 -1.73 9.63 6.02
CA MET A 76 -0.42 9.00 5.86
C MET A 76 -0.42 7.54 6.33
N VAL A 77 -1.01 7.27 7.50
CA VAL A 77 -1.13 5.92 8.07
C VAL A 77 -1.95 5.01 7.14
N ARG A 78 -3.07 5.52 6.61
CA ARG A 78 -3.90 4.80 5.63
C ARG A 78 -3.10 4.44 4.37
N GLU A 79 -2.34 5.36 3.81
CA GLU A 79 -1.49 5.09 2.64
C GLU A 79 -0.45 4.03 2.93
N LEU A 80 0.22 4.12 4.09
CA LEU A 80 1.26 3.19 4.50
C LEU A 80 0.71 1.76 4.65
N PHE A 81 -0.46 1.61 5.27
CA PHE A 81 -1.13 0.32 5.45
C PHE A 81 -1.75 -0.26 4.18
N ASN A 82 -2.08 0.57 3.19
CA ASN A 82 -2.67 0.11 1.93
C ASN A 82 -1.62 -0.22 0.87
N HIS A 83 -0.39 0.29 1.03
CA HIS A 83 0.63 0.18 0.00
C HIS A 83 1.93 -0.38 0.50
N LEU A 84 2.48 0.14 1.58
CA LEU A 84 3.83 -0.22 1.98
C LEU A 84 3.84 -1.54 2.76
N ILE A 85 2.85 -1.72 3.62
CA ILE A 85 2.74 -2.82 4.57
C ILE A 85 1.75 -3.89 4.05
N VAL A 86 1.78 -4.13 2.74
CA VAL A 86 0.88 -5.06 2.05
C VAL A 86 1.68 -6.11 1.29
N GLU A 87 1.19 -7.34 1.37
CA GLU A 87 1.65 -8.48 0.59
C GLU A 87 0.44 -9.08 -0.13
N GLU A 88 0.54 -9.21 -1.44
CA GLU A 88 -0.47 -9.86 -2.28
C GLU A 88 0.13 -11.15 -2.83
N ILE A 89 -0.59 -12.26 -2.66
CA ILE A 89 -0.16 -13.59 -3.09
C ILE A 89 -1.19 -14.11 -4.09
N CYS A 90 -0.71 -14.53 -5.25
CA CYS A 90 -1.53 -15.09 -6.31
C CYS A 90 -1.00 -16.48 -6.67
N TYR A 91 -1.89 -17.45 -6.80
CA TYR A 91 -1.51 -18.78 -7.27
C TYR A 91 -2.67 -19.48 -7.96
N VAL A 92 -2.38 -20.54 -8.69
CA VAL A 92 -3.41 -21.35 -9.35
C VAL A 92 -3.35 -22.77 -8.82
N GLY A 93 -4.46 -23.24 -8.23
CA GLY A 93 -4.61 -24.60 -7.72
C GLY A 93 -5.94 -25.18 -8.20
N ASN A 94 -5.96 -26.46 -8.58
CA ASN A 94 -7.20 -27.18 -8.94
C ASN A 94 -8.15 -26.40 -9.87
N LYS A 95 -7.62 -25.80 -10.95
CA LYS A 95 -8.38 -24.98 -11.93
C LYS A 95 -9.06 -23.72 -11.34
N THR A 96 -8.61 -23.27 -10.18
CA THR A 96 -9.05 -22.05 -9.49
C THR A 96 -7.87 -21.11 -9.30
N PHE A 97 -8.08 -19.83 -9.58
CA PHE A 97 -7.16 -18.76 -9.27
C PHE A 97 -7.43 -18.24 -7.86
N TYR A 98 -6.40 -18.26 -7.01
CA TYR A 98 -6.46 -17.78 -5.65
C TYR A 98 -5.73 -16.44 -5.55
N TYR A 99 -6.39 -15.46 -4.92
CA TYR A 99 -5.80 -14.17 -4.60
C TYR A 99 -5.97 -13.88 -3.11
N GLN A 100 -4.86 -13.67 -2.43
CA GLN A 100 -4.81 -13.38 -1.02
C GLN A 100 -4.09 -12.06 -0.77
N LYS A 101 -4.71 -11.18 0.01
CA LYS A 101 -4.13 -9.92 0.45
C LYS A 101 -3.86 -9.96 1.94
N PHE A 102 -2.60 -9.75 2.32
CA PHE A 102 -2.13 -9.73 3.70
C PHE A 102 -1.64 -8.33 4.08
N ARG A 103 -1.83 -7.98 5.34
CA ARG A 103 -1.22 -6.82 6.00
C ARG A 103 -0.11 -7.30 6.92
N ARG A 104 1.08 -6.69 6.83
CA ARG A 104 2.29 -7.12 7.57
C ARG A 104 2.86 -6.04 8.49
N ALA A 105 2.25 -5.80 9.64
CA ALA A 105 2.72 -4.78 10.57
C ALA A 105 3.24 -5.40 11.86
N PHE A 106 4.38 -4.89 12.35
CA PHE A 106 5.04 -5.26 13.60
C PHE A 106 5.21 -6.78 13.77
N GLY A 107 5.61 -7.48 12.70
CA GLY A 107 5.76 -8.93 12.69
C GLY A 107 4.45 -9.73 12.60
N MET A 108 3.29 -9.07 12.73
CA MET A 108 1.99 -9.69 12.55
C MET A 108 1.64 -9.78 11.06
N ARG A 109 1.09 -10.93 10.64
CA ARG A 109 0.54 -11.13 9.29
C ARG A 109 -0.97 -11.37 9.41
N LYS A 110 -1.77 -10.41 8.94
CA LYS A 110 -3.25 -10.50 8.97
C LYS A 110 -3.80 -10.66 7.55
N LEU A 111 -4.61 -11.68 7.32
CA LEU A 111 -5.37 -11.85 6.07
C LEU A 111 -6.47 -10.79 6.00
N MET A 112 -6.47 -10.00 4.94
CA MET A 112 -7.43 -8.92 4.70
C MET A 112 -8.48 -9.30 3.65
N LYS A 113 -8.06 -10.06 2.63
CA LYS A 113 -8.94 -10.50 1.55
C LYS A 113 -8.48 -11.87 1.07
N ASN A 114 -9.43 -12.79 0.89
CA ASN A 114 -9.23 -14.07 0.23
C ASN A 114 -10.26 -14.15 -0.90
N LEU A 115 -9.80 -14.41 -2.13
CA LEU A 115 -10.64 -14.55 -3.29
C LEU A 115 -10.26 -15.83 -4.02
N GLU A 116 -11.28 -16.52 -4.49
CA GLU A 116 -11.17 -17.76 -5.23
C GLU A 116 -12.00 -17.57 -6.49
N ILE A 117 -11.36 -17.63 -7.64
CA ILE A 117 -11.98 -17.37 -8.94
C ILE A 117 -11.73 -18.59 -9.83
N PRO A 118 -12.77 -19.36 -10.18
CA PRO A 118 -12.62 -20.45 -11.15
C PRO A 118 -12.04 -19.92 -12.47
N LEU A 119 -11.05 -20.63 -13.05
CA LEU A 119 -10.41 -20.18 -14.29
C LEU A 119 -11.41 -20.05 -15.46
N LEU A 120 -12.50 -20.82 -15.43
CA LEU A 120 -13.59 -20.78 -16.40
C LEU A 120 -14.42 -19.49 -16.33
N GLU A 121 -14.46 -18.86 -15.16
CA GLU A 121 -15.14 -17.59 -14.96
C GLU A 121 -14.28 -16.42 -15.40
N ILE A 122 -12.96 -16.57 -15.45
CA ILE A 122 -12.06 -15.53 -15.94
C ILE A 122 -12.26 -15.36 -17.45
N GLN A 123 -12.87 -14.24 -17.82
CA GLN A 123 -13.10 -13.84 -19.20
C GLN A 123 -11.85 -13.18 -19.78
N GLU A 124 -11.30 -12.21 -19.05
CA GLU A 124 -10.21 -11.38 -19.58
C GLU A 124 -9.27 -10.91 -18.47
N ILE A 125 -8.00 -10.72 -18.83
CA ILE A 125 -6.99 -10.09 -17.96
C ILE A 125 -6.46 -8.89 -18.72
N LYS A 126 -6.53 -7.70 -18.10
CA LYS A 126 -6.13 -6.43 -18.71
C LYS A 126 -5.18 -5.67 -17.80
N GLU A 127 -4.34 -4.83 -18.38
CA GLU A 127 -3.63 -3.81 -17.64
C GLU A 127 -4.59 -2.66 -17.31
N GLY A 128 -4.88 -2.45 -16.02
CA GLY A 128 -5.62 -1.29 -15.54
C GLY A 128 -4.72 -0.06 -15.59
N LYS A 129 -4.90 0.77 -16.63
CA LYS A 129 -4.24 2.09 -16.77
C LYS A 129 -5.05 3.17 -16.04
N LYS A 130 -4.35 4.18 -15.54
CA LYS A 130 -4.92 5.20 -14.63
C LYS A 130 -6.02 6.07 -15.26
N PRO A 131 -6.99 6.54 -14.45
CA PRO A 131 -7.72 7.77 -14.69
C PRO A 131 -6.93 9.03 -14.25
N PHE A 132 -7.39 10.19 -14.74
CA PHE A 132 -6.88 11.57 -14.66
C PHE A 132 -6.32 12.04 -13.29
N PHE A 133 -5.35 12.97 -13.33
CA PHE A 133 -4.57 13.50 -12.19
C PHE A 133 -5.42 14.05 -11.03
N LEU A 134 -6.63 14.57 -11.29
CA LEU A 134 -7.51 15.13 -10.24
C LEU A 134 -7.96 14.11 -9.17
N TYR A 135 -8.02 12.81 -9.51
CA TYR A 135 -8.38 11.75 -8.55
C TYR A 135 -7.34 11.55 -7.44
N PHE A 136 -6.11 12.06 -7.63
CA PHE A 136 -5.05 12.04 -6.62
C PHE A 136 -5.45 12.77 -5.33
N LEU A 137 -6.24 13.84 -5.45
CA LEU A 137 -6.69 14.67 -4.31
C LEU A 137 -7.76 13.96 -3.46
N LEU A 138 -8.59 13.11 -4.07
CA LEU A 138 -9.72 12.43 -3.41
C LEU A 138 -9.36 11.03 -2.89
N CYS A 139 -8.43 10.34 -3.56
CA CYS A 139 -8.00 9.01 -3.13
C CYS A 139 -6.54 8.77 -3.53
N PRO A 140 -5.57 9.00 -2.63
CA PRO A 140 -4.15 8.80 -2.89
C PRO A 140 -3.75 7.31 -2.94
N VAL A 141 -4.71 6.40 -3.15
CA VAL A 141 -4.49 4.95 -3.09
C VAL A 141 -4.96 4.26 -4.37
N SER A 142 -5.99 4.78 -5.03
CA SER A 142 -6.56 4.21 -6.26
C SER A 142 -5.80 4.57 -7.53
N HIS A 143 -4.71 5.33 -7.43
CA HIS A 143 -4.04 5.95 -8.57
C HIS A 143 -2.90 5.11 -9.18
N ARG A 144 -2.90 3.78 -9.05
CA ARG A 144 -1.78 2.93 -9.48
C ARG A 144 -2.17 2.02 -10.63
N ASN A 145 -1.20 1.73 -11.49
CA ASN A 145 -1.36 0.68 -12.48
C ASN A 145 -1.57 -0.66 -11.78
N SER A 146 -2.52 -1.43 -12.28
CA SER A 146 -2.93 -2.70 -11.68
C SER A 146 -3.17 -3.74 -12.75
N VAL A 147 -3.18 -5.01 -12.35
CA VAL A 147 -3.68 -6.08 -13.22
C VAL A 147 -5.16 -6.26 -12.89
N GLU A 148 -6.01 -6.07 -13.88
CA GLU A 148 -7.46 -6.25 -13.75
C GLU A 148 -7.86 -7.61 -14.31
N ILE A 149 -8.52 -8.41 -13.49
CA ILE A 149 -9.14 -9.68 -13.88
C ILE A 149 -10.64 -9.42 -13.98
N ILE A 150 -11.19 -9.64 -15.17
CA ILE A 150 -12.62 -9.49 -15.46
C ILE A 150 -13.22 -10.88 -15.57
N THR A 151 -14.24 -11.13 -14.77
CA THR A 151 -15.01 -12.38 -14.80
C THR A 151 -16.20 -12.27 -15.75
N LYS A 152 -16.74 -13.41 -16.20
CA LYS A 152 -17.88 -13.50 -17.13
C LYS A 152 -19.15 -12.81 -16.62
N ASP A 153 -19.31 -12.72 -15.30
CA ASP A 153 -20.39 -11.99 -14.62
C ASP A 153 -20.13 -10.47 -14.52
N GLY A 154 -19.04 -9.98 -15.12
CA GLY A 154 -18.68 -8.56 -15.16
C GLY A 154 -17.97 -8.04 -13.91
N LYS A 155 -17.67 -8.87 -12.91
CA LYS A 155 -16.90 -8.43 -11.74
C LYS A 155 -15.45 -8.13 -12.12
N LYS A 156 -14.89 -7.07 -11.53
CA LYS A 156 -13.52 -6.62 -11.77
C LYS A 156 -12.68 -6.77 -10.49
N TYR A 157 -11.62 -7.56 -10.58
CA TYR A 157 -10.67 -7.76 -9.50
C TYR A 157 -9.35 -7.10 -9.84
N LYS A 158 -8.79 -6.30 -8.93
CA LYS A 158 -7.53 -5.58 -9.15
C LYS A 158 -6.43 -6.15 -8.26
N ILE A 159 -5.33 -6.58 -8.89
CA ILE A 159 -4.06 -6.89 -8.24
C ILE A 159 -3.21 -5.63 -8.32
N MET A 160 -2.90 -5.04 -7.18
CA MET A 160 -2.26 -3.73 -7.14
C MET A 160 -0.76 -3.90 -7.35
N ASN A 161 -0.15 -3.04 -8.17
CA ASN A 161 1.31 -2.95 -8.17
C ASN A 161 1.77 -2.25 -6.89
N SER A 162 2.50 -3.01 -6.10
CA SER A 162 3.22 -2.55 -4.92
C SER A 162 4.42 -1.70 -5.36
N VAL A 163 4.57 -0.48 -4.83
CA VAL A 163 5.77 0.36 -5.09
C VAL A 163 7.00 -0.32 -4.48
N VAL A 164 8.17 -0.28 -5.10
CA VAL A 164 9.37 -0.88 -4.50
C VAL A 164 9.93 0.07 -3.44
N PHE A 165 9.81 -0.33 -2.17
CA PHE A 165 10.34 0.49 -1.09
C PHE A 165 11.88 0.56 -1.12
N GLY A 166 12.42 1.78 -1.08
CA GLY A 166 13.86 2.04 -1.17
C GLY A 166 14.38 2.29 -2.59
N ASN A 167 13.49 2.39 -3.60
CA ASN A 167 13.84 2.89 -4.93
C ASN A 167 13.02 4.16 -5.23
N ARG A 168 13.70 5.31 -5.26
CA ARG A 168 13.11 6.65 -5.44
C ARG A 168 12.32 6.77 -6.75
N ASN A 169 12.79 6.13 -7.82
CA ASN A 169 12.14 6.17 -9.13
C ASN A 169 10.83 5.37 -9.13
N SER A 170 10.68 4.37 -8.27
CA SER A 170 9.45 3.58 -8.14
C SER A 170 8.40 4.25 -7.23
N LEU A 171 8.75 5.31 -6.49
CA LEU A 171 7.81 6.04 -5.63
C LEU A 171 6.75 6.78 -6.44
N ASN A 172 7.07 7.15 -7.69
CA ASN A 172 6.08 7.72 -8.59
C ASN A 172 5.24 6.60 -9.22
N PRO A 173 3.92 6.55 -8.96
CA PRO A 173 3.06 5.50 -9.47
C PRO A 173 2.86 5.51 -11.00
N THR A 174 3.32 6.54 -11.73
CA THR A 174 3.38 6.56 -13.21
C THR A 174 4.78 6.29 -13.78
N SER A 175 5.79 6.05 -12.93
CA SER A 175 7.17 5.91 -13.41
C SER A 175 7.35 4.69 -14.32
N SER A 176 8.37 4.77 -15.19
CA SER A 176 8.75 3.68 -16.09
C SER A 176 8.99 2.37 -15.34
N GLU A 177 9.64 2.42 -14.17
CA GLU A 177 9.92 1.26 -13.33
C GLU A 177 8.66 0.63 -12.75
N THR A 178 7.72 1.46 -12.27
CA THR A 178 6.42 0.98 -11.79
C THR A 178 5.64 0.34 -12.94
N ASN A 179 5.65 0.94 -14.12
CA ASN A 179 4.97 0.39 -15.29
C ASN A 179 5.58 -0.94 -15.74
N MET A 180 6.91 -1.05 -15.75
CA MET A 180 7.64 -2.27 -16.08
C MET A 180 7.30 -3.39 -15.09
N ARG A 181 7.30 -3.09 -13.79
CA ARG A 181 6.91 -4.05 -12.75
C ARG A 181 5.46 -4.49 -12.89
N THR A 182 4.53 -3.58 -13.21
CA THR A 182 3.13 -3.95 -13.49
C THR A 182 3.04 -4.90 -14.68
N LYS A 183 3.79 -4.63 -15.76
CA LYS A 183 3.82 -5.49 -16.95
C LYS A 183 4.42 -6.86 -16.66
N GLU A 184 5.45 -6.94 -15.83
CA GLU A 184 5.99 -8.22 -15.35
C GLU A 184 4.96 -9.02 -14.54
N ILE A 185 4.26 -8.36 -13.61
CA ILE A 185 3.19 -8.99 -12.83
C ILE A 185 2.07 -9.47 -13.75
N PHE A 186 1.64 -8.63 -14.70
CA PHE A 186 0.64 -8.98 -15.72
C PHE A 186 1.05 -10.22 -16.49
N ASN A 187 2.24 -10.24 -17.07
CA ASN A 187 2.75 -11.36 -17.86
C ASN A 187 2.80 -12.66 -17.03
N LYS A 188 3.25 -12.59 -15.75
CA LYS A 188 3.29 -13.75 -14.85
C LYS A 188 1.88 -14.26 -14.52
N VAL A 189 0.94 -13.38 -14.22
CA VAL A 189 -0.45 -13.75 -13.93
C VAL A 189 -1.10 -14.38 -15.16
N GLN A 190 -0.90 -13.78 -16.33
CA GLN A 190 -1.40 -14.29 -17.60
C GLN A 190 -0.80 -15.66 -17.92
N GLU A 191 0.52 -15.84 -17.75
CA GLU A 191 1.20 -17.14 -17.94
C GLU A 191 0.62 -18.21 -17.00
N MET A 192 0.43 -17.91 -15.71
CA MET A 192 -0.12 -18.86 -14.74
C MET A 192 -1.54 -19.32 -15.13
N ILE A 193 -2.38 -18.38 -15.56
CA ILE A 193 -3.77 -18.66 -15.95
C ILE A 193 -3.81 -19.44 -17.28
N LEU A 194 -3.08 -18.99 -18.31
CA LEU A 194 -3.08 -19.62 -19.63
C LEU A 194 -2.46 -21.02 -19.61
N LYS A 195 -1.30 -21.22 -18.95
CA LYS A 195 -0.69 -22.55 -18.86
C LYS A 195 -1.62 -23.55 -18.18
N THR A 196 -2.33 -23.13 -17.15
CA THR A 196 -3.26 -24.01 -16.44
C THR A 196 -4.51 -24.29 -17.25
N LYS A 197 -5.05 -23.31 -18.01
CA LYS A 197 -6.14 -23.54 -18.97
C LYS A 197 -5.73 -24.59 -20.01
N ASN A 198 -4.56 -24.43 -20.63
CA ASN A 198 -4.08 -25.32 -21.70
C ASN A 198 -3.67 -26.72 -21.20
N THR A 199 -3.18 -26.85 -19.96
CA THR A 199 -2.82 -28.17 -19.39
C THR A 199 -4.05 -28.93 -18.89
N SER A 200 -5.15 -28.21 -18.62
CA SER A 200 -6.39 -28.78 -18.09
C SER A 200 -7.34 -29.32 -19.17
N ASN A 201 -6.97 -29.21 -20.45
CA ASN A 201 -7.76 -29.55 -21.65
C ASN A 201 -9.27 -29.61 -21.38
N ILE A 202 -9.86 -28.41 -21.39
CA ILE A 202 -11.17 -28.14 -21.98
C ILE A 202 -10.88 -27.39 -23.27
#